data_AF-A0A356TAP1-F1
#
_entry.id   AF-A0A356TAP1-F1
#
_cell.length_a   1.000
_cell.length_b   1.000
_cell.length_c   1.000
_cell.angle_alpha   90.00
_cell.angle_beta   90.00
_cell.angle_gamma   90.00
#
_symmetry.space_group_name_H-M   'P 1'
#
loop_
_entity.id
_entity.type
_entity.pdbx_description
1 polymer ?
#
loop_
_entity_poly.entity_id
_entity_poly.type
_entity_poly.pdbx_seq_one_letter_code
_entity_poly.pdbx_strand_id
1 'polypeptide(L)'
;MSWCTPGASAPAGGRGSPKSCSAAEARSRRCRQPRDSRARELDSFEAGRGICAAIPADTAIPVVDFRRALGLGYCAWKLGQPSEGVELALEAADHAGDGGLVRLRAMALNLASRIAIGDRAAELRARARRLSARLEDEELLARVERPRSGD
;
A
#
# COMPACT_ATOMS: atom_id res chain seq x y z
N MET A 1 -24.52 36.86 -39.99
CA MET A 1 -25.40 37.33 -38.90
C MET A 1 -25.68 36.16 -37.97
N SER A 2 -25.57 36.38 -36.64
CA SER A 2 -26.09 35.57 -35.49
C SER A 2 -25.76 34.06 -35.42
N TRP A 3 -24.87 33.53 -34.55
CA TRP A 3 -24.75 33.50 -33.08
C TRP A 3 -25.26 32.17 -32.43
N CYS A 4 -24.42 31.67 -31.51
CA CYS A 4 -24.49 30.61 -30.47
C CYS A 4 -25.87 30.02 -30.08
N THR A 5 -26.01 28.77 -29.60
CA THR A 5 -25.35 28.22 -28.38
C THR A 5 -25.51 26.68 -28.28
N PRO A 6 -24.56 25.95 -27.63
CA PRO A 6 -24.55 24.48 -27.47
C PRO A 6 -25.12 24.01 -26.11
N GLY A 7 -25.51 22.73 -26.02
CA GLY A 7 -25.94 22.10 -24.77
C GLY A 7 -25.60 20.60 -24.73
N ALA A 8 -24.35 20.27 -24.43
CA ALA A 8 -23.93 18.93 -24.04
C ALA A 8 -23.14 19.04 -22.73
N SER A 9 -23.80 18.72 -21.62
CA SER A 9 -23.21 18.66 -20.28
C SER A 9 -22.45 17.35 -20.11
N ALA A 10 -21.13 17.41 -20.25
CA ALA A 10 -20.22 16.38 -19.78
C ALA A 10 -20.07 16.46 -18.24
N PRO A 11 -20.03 15.34 -17.50
CA PRO A 11 -19.69 15.38 -16.09
C PRO A 11 -18.22 15.77 -15.90
N ALA A 12 -18.03 16.76 -15.03
CA ALA A 12 -16.74 17.36 -14.71
C ALA A 12 -15.76 16.32 -14.14
N GLY A 13 -14.64 16.15 -14.85
CA GLY A 13 -13.44 15.52 -14.31
C GLY A 13 -12.91 16.34 -13.13
N GLY A 14 -13.11 15.81 -11.93
CA GLY A 14 -12.51 16.32 -10.69
C GLY A 14 -11.00 16.10 -10.72
N ARG A 15 -10.24 17.11 -11.15
CA ARG A 15 -8.79 17.15 -10.96
C ARG A 15 -8.50 17.17 -9.46
N GLY A 16 -8.15 16.01 -8.92
CA GLY A 16 -7.59 15.89 -7.57
C GLY A 16 -6.42 16.86 -7.43
N SER A 17 -6.54 17.82 -6.52
CA SER A 17 -5.53 18.85 -6.32
C SER A 17 -4.18 18.23 -5.89
N PRO A 18 -3.03 18.70 -6.39
CA PRO A 18 -1.70 18.15 -6.04
C PRO A 18 -1.40 18.10 -4.53
N LYS A 19 -2.09 18.94 -3.75
CA LYS A 19 -1.94 19.09 -2.29
C LYS A 19 -2.48 17.90 -1.49
N SER A 20 -3.46 17.15 -2.01
CA SER A 20 -4.01 15.98 -1.29
C SER A 20 -3.07 14.77 -1.39
N CYS A 21 -2.40 14.61 -2.54
CA CYS A 21 -1.43 13.54 -2.77
C CYS A 21 -0.21 13.69 -1.86
N SER A 22 0.32 14.92 -1.69
CA SER A 22 1.44 15.19 -0.79
C SER A 22 1.09 15.04 0.71
N ALA A 23 -0.13 15.42 1.11
CA ALA A 23 -0.58 15.25 2.49
C ALA A 23 -0.87 13.76 2.83
N ALA A 24 -1.41 12.99 1.89
CA ALA A 24 -1.56 11.55 2.02
C ALA A 24 -0.18 10.84 2.01
N GLU A 25 0.76 11.33 1.21
CA GLU A 25 2.14 10.86 1.17
C GLU A 25 2.91 11.12 2.47
N ALA A 26 2.79 12.33 3.01
CA ALA A 26 3.41 12.70 4.28
C ALA A 26 2.81 11.94 5.48
N ARG A 27 1.53 11.53 5.40
CA ARG A 27 0.91 10.66 6.41
C ARG A 27 1.33 9.20 6.22
N SER A 28 1.42 8.71 4.99
CA SER A 28 1.83 7.34 4.69
C SER A 28 3.31 7.06 4.97
N ARG A 29 4.21 8.04 4.73
CA ARG A 29 5.64 7.92 5.08
C ARG A 29 5.84 7.71 6.58
N ARG A 30 5.00 8.33 7.42
CA ARG A 30 5.01 8.15 8.89
C ARG A 30 4.66 6.74 9.33
N CYS A 31 3.79 6.03 8.62
CA CYS A 31 3.49 4.64 8.92
C CYS A 31 4.62 3.67 8.48
N ARG A 32 5.49 4.08 7.56
CA ARG A 32 6.44 3.18 6.85
C ARG A 32 7.88 3.22 7.37
N GLN A 33 8.23 4.14 8.27
CA GLN A 33 9.56 4.23 8.87
C GLN A 33 9.52 4.10 10.39
N PRO A 34 9.92 2.95 10.97
CA PRO A 34 10.37 2.92 12.36
C PRO A 34 11.86 3.29 12.36
N ARG A 35 12.18 4.59 12.41
CA ARG A 35 13.58 5.04 12.56
C ARG A 35 13.81 6.19 13.52
N ASP A 36 12.82 6.53 14.35
CA ASP A 36 13.05 7.52 15.40
C ASP A 36 12.36 7.09 16.69
N SER A 37 13.10 7.11 17.79
CA SER A 37 12.60 6.83 19.14
C SER A 37 11.55 7.86 19.60
N ARG A 38 11.39 8.97 18.86
CA ARG A 38 10.30 9.95 18.99
C ARG A 38 8.98 9.57 18.32
N ALA A 39 8.94 8.53 17.48
CA ALA A 39 7.71 8.02 16.86
C ALA A 39 6.93 7.02 17.77
N ARG A 40 7.24 6.98 19.06
CA ARG A 40 6.48 6.21 20.06
C ARG A 40 5.07 6.78 20.31
N GLU A 41 4.77 7.99 19.86
CA GLU A 41 3.47 8.65 20.07
C GLU A 41 2.36 8.19 19.09
N LEU A 42 2.47 6.97 18.56
CA LEU A 42 1.39 6.21 17.90
C LEU A 42 1.23 4.90 18.65
N ASP A 43 0.86 4.98 19.94
CA ASP A 43 0.95 3.87 20.90
C ASP A 43 0.01 2.68 20.64
N SER A 44 -0.78 2.67 19.56
CA SER A 44 -1.54 1.48 19.16
C SER A 44 -1.66 1.28 17.65
N PHE A 45 -1.58 0.02 17.24
CA PHE A 45 -1.89 -0.39 15.86
C PHE A 45 -3.34 -0.08 15.46
N GLU A 46 -4.24 0.09 16.44
CA GLU A 46 -5.62 0.54 16.24
C GLU A 46 -5.70 1.99 15.75
N ALA A 47 -4.94 2.91 16.36
CA ALA A 47 -4.86 4.29 15.89
C ALA A 47 -4.30 4.36 14.46
N GLY A 48 -3.27 3.55 14.17
CA GLY A 48 -2.73 3.39 12.83
C GLY A 48 -3.77 2.88 11.82
N ARG A 49 -4.59 1.91 12.22
CA ARG A 49 -5.71 1.39 11.41
C ARG A 49 -6.73 2.49 11.12
N GLY A 50 -7.08 3.31 12.12
CA GLY A 50 -7.98 4.45 11.97
C GLY A 50 -7.48 5.48 10.95
N ILE A 51 -6.19 5.83 11.00
CA ILE A 51 -5.57 6.75 10.02
C ILE A 51 -5.65 6.18 8.60
N CYS A 52 -5.36 4.88 8.44
CA CYS A 52 -5.42 4.24 7.12
C CYS A 52 -6.85 4.13 6.62
N ALA A 53 -7.81 3.78 7.48
CA ALA A 53 -9.22 3.66 7.14
C ALA A 53 -9.85 5.00 6.72
N ALA A 54 -9.34 6.12 7.25
CA ALA A 54 -9.77 7.46 6.85
C ALA A 54 -9.28 7.88 5.45
N ILE A 55 -8.35 7.14 4.84
CA ILE A 55 -8.02 7.32 3.43
C ILE A 55 -9.22 6.82 2.62
N PRO A 56 -9.75 7.62 1.66
CA PRO A 56 -10.84 7.17 0.80
C PRO A 56 -10.47 5.86 0.08
N ALA A 57 -11.43 4.96 -0.04
CA ALA A 57 -11.32 3.76 -0.86
C ALA A 57 -11.70 4.07 -2.32
N ASP A 58 -11.29 3.19 -3.24
CA ASP A 58 -11.70 3.20 -4.65
C ASP A 58 -11.52 4.56 -5.32
N THR A 59 -10.40 5.21 -5.02
CA THR A 59 -10.12 6.56 -5.54
C THR A 59 -9.81 6.58 -7.03
N ALA A 60 -9.66 5.40 -7.65
CA ALA A 60 -9.07 5.20 -8.98
C ALA A 60 -7.65 5.77 -9.09
N ILE A 61 -6.98 6.01 -7.95
CA ILE A 61 -5.60 6.46 -7.87
C ILE A 61 -4.79 5.33 -7.23
N PRO A 62 -4.13 4.47 -8.04
CA PRO A 62 -3.43 3.27 -7.60
C PRO A 62 -2.55 3.42 -6.35
N VAL A 63 -1.79 4.50 -6.26
CA VAL A 63 -0.88 4.73 -5.11
C VAL A 63 -1.62 5.07 -3.82
N VAL A 64 -2.80 5.70 -3.90
CA VAL A 64 -3.62 6.05 -2.73
C VAL A 64 -4.29 4.79 -2.19
N ASP A 65 -4.93 4.03 -3.07
CA ASP A 65 -5.61 2.79 -2.71
C ASP A 65 -4.61 1.74 -2.20
N PHE A 66 -3.42 1.63 -2.83
CA PHE A 66 -2.30 0.84 -2.32
C PHE A 66 -1.88 1.24 -0.90
N ARG A 67 -1.72 2.54 -0.63
CA ARG A 67 -1.26 3.03 0.69
C ARG A 67 -2.27 2.71 1.78
N ARG A 68 -3.56 2.86 1.47
CA ARG A 68 -4.67 2.47 2.34
C ARG A 68 -4.62 0.98 2.65
N ALA A 69 -4.67 0.13 1.62
CA ALA A 69 -4.72 -1.32 1.77
C ALA A 69 -3.47 -1.87 2.49
N LEU A 70 -2.27 -1.43 2.11
CA LEU A 70 -1.02 -1.88 2.74
C LEU A 70 -0.95 -1.49 4.23
N GLY A 71 -1.40 -0.28 4.57
CA GLY A 71 -1.43 0.20 5.96
C GLY A 71 -2.42 -0.58 6.81
N LEU A 72 -3.64 -0.80 6.30
CA LEU A 72 -4.65 -1.63 6.95
C LEU A 72 -4.14 -3.07 7.13
N GLY A 73 -3.52 -3.66 6.11
CA GLY A 73 -2.99 -5.03 6.20
C GLY A 73 -1.88 -5.19 7.22
N TYR A 74 -0.98 -4.20 7.33
CA TYR A 74 0.05 -4.19 8.36
C TYR A 74 -0.54 -4.06 9.77
N CYS A 75 -1.51 -3.16 9.96
CA CYS A 75 -2.20 -3.01 11.24
C CYS A 75 -2.98 -4.27 11.63
N ALA A 76 -3.73 -4.87 10.70
CA ALA A 76 -4.47 -6.12 10.93
C ALA A 76 -3.53 -7.25 11.38
N TRP A 77 -2.39 -7.43 10.71
CA TRP A 77 -1.38 -8.40 11.13
C TRP A 77 -0.89 -8.15 12.56
N LYS A 78 -0.59 -6.88 12.89
CA LYS A 78 -0.09 -6.51 14.22
C LYS A 78 -1.15 -6.58 15.33
N LEU A 79 -2.43 -6.57 14.98
CA LEU A 79 -3.57 -6.78 15.88
C LEU A 79 -3.99 -8.25 15.97
N GLY A 80 -3.22 -9.18 15.41
CA GLY A 80 -3.53 -10.62 15.49
C GLY A 80 -4.59 -11.10 14.50
N GLN A 81 -4.81 -10.37 13.40
CA GLN A 81 -5.77 -10.69 12.34
C GLN A 81 -5.02 -11.07 11.05
N PRO A 82 -4.35 -12.24 11.00
CA PRO A 82 -3.46 -12.59 9.90
C PRO A 82 -4.20 -12.81 8.57
N SER A 83 -5.40 -13.42 8.59
CA SER A 83 -6.16 -13.65 7.35
C SER A 83 -6.52 -12.34 6.67
N GLU A 84 -7.10 -11.39 7.43
CA GLU A 84 -7.42 -10.05 6.94
C GLU A 84 -6.14 -9.32 6.48
N GLY A 85 -5.04 -9.46 7.23
CA GLY A 85 -3.76 -8.88 6.88
C GLY A 85 -3.21 -9.36 5.53
N VAL A 86 -3.38 -10.65 5.20
CA VAL A 86 -2.99 -11.20 3.89
C VAL A 86 -3.89 -10.64 2.79
N GLU A 87 -5.20 -10.65 2.98
CA GLU A 87 -6.17 -10.16 1.99
C GLU A 87 -5.88 -8.71 1.61
N LEU A 88 -5.74 -7.83 2.61
CA LEU A 88 -5.41 -6.41 2.41
C LEU A 88 -4.03 -6.19 1.76
N ALA A 89 -3.05 -7.01 2.10
CA ALA A 89 -1.73 -6.93 1.46
C ALA A 89 -1.77 -7.39 -0.01
N LEU A 90 -2.63 -8.35 -0.36
CA LEU A 90 -2.84 -8.77 -1.74
C LEU A 90 -3.62 -7.71 -2.53
N GLU A 91 -4.66 -7.13 -1.93
CA GLU A 91 -5.38 -6.00 -2.51
C GLU A 91 -4.43 -4.83 -2.83
N ALA A 92 -3.51 -4.51 -1.90
CA ALA A 92 -2.46 -3.53 -2.17
C ALA A 92 -1.59 -3.94 -3.37
N ALA A 93 -1.22 -5.21 -3.49
CA ALA A 93 -0.43 -5.69 -4.64
C ALA A 93 -1.18 -5.56 -5.98
N ASP A 94 -2.51 -5.64 -5.97
CA ASP A 94 -3.35 -5.46 -7.15
C ASP A 94 -3.46 -3.98 -7.53
N HIS A 95 -3.76 -3.09 -6.58
CA HIS A 95 -3.72 -1.64 -6.80
C HIS A 95 -2.36 -1.18 -7.36
N ALA A 96 -1.26 -1.67 -6.79
CA ALA A 96 0.08 -1.38 -7.31
C ALA A 96 0.33 -1.96 -8.71
N GLY A 97 -0.28 -3.11 -9.03
CA GLY A 97 -0.24 -3.73 -10.35
C GLY A 97 -0.92 -2.87 -11.41
N ASP A 98 -2.12 -2.38 -11.12
CA ASP A 98 -2.93 -1.55 -12.03
C ASP A 98 -2.25 -0.22 -12.35
N GLY A 99 -1.51 0.33 -11.39
CA GLY A 99 -0.71 1.55 -11.58
C GLY A 99 0.67 1.33 -12.20
N GLY A 100 1.07 0.09 -12.52
CA GLY A 100 2.43 -0.21 -13.00
C GLY A 100 3.54 0.04 -11.95
N LEU A 101 3.19 0.11 -10.67
CA LEU A 101 4.07 0.47 -9.56
C LEU A 101 4.82 -0.76 -9.04
N VAL A 102 5.74 -1.31 -9.85
CA VAL A 102 6.38 -2.62 -9.62
C VAL A 102 7.07 -2.73 -8.24
N ARG A 103 7.79 -1.70 -7.80
CA ARG A 103 8.43 -1.70 -6.46
C ARG A 103 7.40 -1.82 -5.34
N LEU A 104 6.28 -1.11 -5.45
CA LEU A 104 5.19 -1.15 -4.47
C LEU A 104 4.51 -2.51 -4.44
N ARG A 105 4.31 -3.13 -5.61
CA ARG A 105 3.79 -4.49 -5.72
C ARG A 105 4.69 -5.50 -5.03
N ALA A 106 6.01 -5.41 -5.24
CA ALA A 106 6.98 -6.27 -4.56
C ALA A 106 6.96 -6.08 -3.04
N MET A 107 6.80 -4.83 -2.56
CA MET A 107 6.65 -4.53 -1.13
C MET A 107 5.39 -5.16 -0.51
N ALA A 108 4.24 -5.06 -1.19
CA ALA A 108 2.98 -5.66 -0.74
C ALA A 108 3.06 -7.19 -0.69
N LEU A 109 3.61 -7.81 -1.73
CA LEU A 109 3.84 -9.26 -1.76
C LEU A 109 4.79 -9.71 -0.65
N ASN A 110 5.82 -8.93 -0.35
CA ASN A 110 6.70 -9.20 0.79
C ASN A 110 5.92 -9.17 2.11
N LEU A 111 5.09 -8.14 2.34
CA LEU A 111 4.23 -8.10 3.54
C LEU A 111 3.31 -9.33 3.60
N ALA A 112 2.59 -9.65 2.53
CA ALA A 112 1.71 -10.81 2.49
C ALA A 112 2.47 -12.12 2.83
N SER A 113 3.68 -12.29 2.30
CA SER A 113 4.54 -13.46 2.60
C SER A 113 5.01 -13.53 4.06
N ARG A 114 5.04 -12.40 4.78
CA ARG A 114 5.36 -12.31 6.22
C ARG A 114 4.15 -12.55 7.12
N ILE A 115 2.94 -12.60 6.56
CA ILE A 115 1.71 -12.85 7.31
C ILE A 115 1.23 -14.28 7.04
N ALA A 116 1.18 -14.68 5.75
CA ALA A 116 0.76 -16.01 5.31
C ALA A 116 1.60 -17.15 5.91
N ILE A 117 1.08 -18.38 5.85
CA ILE A 117 1.71 -19.59 6.42
C ILE A 117 1.91 -20.63 5.31
N GLY A 118 2.89 -21.52 5.49
CA GLY A 118 3.13 -22.68 4.61
C GLY A 118 3.52 -22.29 3.19
N ASP A 119 3.13 -23.14 2.23
CA ASP A 119 3.48 -22.99 0.81
C ASP A 119 3.06 -21.65 0.23
N ARG A 120 1.91 -21.12 0.70
CA ARG A 120 1.43 -19.81 0.26
C ARG A 120 2.43 -18.68 0.60
N ALA A 121 3.08 -18.74 1.75
CA ALA A 121 4.09 -17.78 2.14
C ALA A 121 5.31 -17.87 1.21
N ALA A 122 5.75 -19.08 0.88
CA ALA A 122 6.87 -19.34 0.00
C ALA A 122 6.61 -18.83 -1.43
N GLU A 123 5.41 -19.07 -1.97
CA GLU A 123 4.99 -18.57 -3.28
C GLU A 123 5.03 -17.04 -3.36
N LEU A 124 4.44 -16.38 -2.37
CA LEU A 124 4.38 -14.92 -2.30
C LEU A 124 5.79 -14.31 -2.19
N ARG A 125 6.64 -14.93 -1.37
CA ARG A 125 8.04 -14.52 -1.21
C ARG A 125 8.83 -14.72 -2.49
N ALA A 126 8.67 -15.85 -3.18
CA ALA A 126 9.32 -16.12 -4.45
C ALA A 126 8.92 -15.10 -5.52
N ARG A 127 7.63 -14.70 -5.54
CA ARG A 127 7.14 -13.66 -6.43
C ARG A 127 7.73 -12.28 -6.09
N ALA A 128 7.74 -11.89 -4.82
CA ALA A 128 8.37 -10.64 -4.37
C ALA A 128 9.85 -10.60 -4.77
N ARG A 129 10.58 -11.70 -4.55
CA ARG A 129 12.00 -11.84 -4.91
C ARG A 129 12.25 -11.63 -6.41
N ARG A 130 11.44 -12.26 -7.28
CA ARG A 130 11.57 -12.09 -8.74
C ARG A 130 11.38 -10.64 -9.16
N LEU A 131 10.43 -9.93 -8.57
CA LEU A 131 10.20 -8.52 -8.88
C LEU A 131 11.35 -7.64 -8.39
N SER A 132 11.82 -7.84 -7.15
CA SER A 132 12.94 -7.08 -6.59
C SER A 132 14.23 -7.28 -7.39
N ALA A 133 14.52 -8.52 -7.81
CA ALA A 133 15.69 -8.84 -8.63
C ALA A 133 15.63 -8.17 -10.00
N ARG A 134 14.46 -8.17 -10.67
CA ARG A 134 14.26 -7.49 -11.96
C ARG A 134 14.36 -5.97 -11.86
N LEU A 135 14.12 -5.40 -10.69
CA LEU A 135 14.26 -3.97 -10.42
C LEU A 135 15.68 -3.58 -10.01
N GLU A 136 16.58 -4.55 -9.80
CA GLU A 136 17.92 -4.33 -9.26
C GLU A 136 17.87 -3.58 -7.91
N ASP A 137 16.80 -3.80 -7.14
CA ASP A 137 16.53 -3.12 -5.88
C ASP A 137 17.11 -3.94 -4.73
N GLU A 138 18.41 -3.82 -4.51
CA GLU A 138 19.17 -4.60 -3.52
C GLU A 138 18.60 -4.46 -2.10
N GLU A 139 18.19 -3.26 -1.71
CA GLU A 139 17.60 -3.01 -0.40
C GLU A 139 16.29 -3.78 -0.23
N LEU A 140 15.44 -3.79 -1.25
CA LEU A 140 14.18 -4.52 -1.20
C LEU A 140 14.42 -6.03 -1.27
N LEU A 141 15.38 -6.48 -2.07
CA LEU A 141 15.77 -7.89 -2.15
C LEU A 141 16.24 -8.40 -0.79
N ALA A 142 17.14 -7.68 -0.12
CA ALA A 142 17.61 -8.01 1.23
C ALA A 142 16.47 -8.09 2.26
N ARG A 143 15.45 -7.22 2.12
CA ARG A 143 14.25 -7.27 2.97
C ARG A 143 13.36 -8.47 2.69
N VAL A 144 13.25 -8.89 1.43
CA VAL A 144 12.49 -10.07 1.02
C VAL A 144 13.21 -11.35 1.48
N GLU A 145 14.53 -11.37 1.48
CA GLU A 145 15.32 -12.55 1.86
C GLU A 145 15.44 -12.76 3.37
N ARG A 146 15.26 -11.69 4.17
CA ARG A 146 15.32 -11.77 5.63
C ARG A 146 14.35 -12.80 6.22
N PRO A 147 14.81 -13.78 7.02
CA PRO A 147 13.96 -14.75 7.69
C PRO A 147 12.83 -14.10 8.49
N ARG A 148 11.74 -14.84 8.70
CA ARG A 148 10.68 -14.37 9.60
C ARG A 148 11.25 -14.37 11.02
N SER A 149 10.99 -13.30 11.76
CA SER A 149 11.35 -13.26 13.19
C SER A 149 10.39 -14.22 13.90
N GLY A 150 10.86 -15.43 14.20
CA GLY A 150 10.05 -16.50 14.80
C GLY A 150 10.11 -17.86 14.09
N ASP A 151 10.92 -18.00 13.02
CA ASP A 151 11.43 -19.31 12.58
C ASP A 151 12.64 -19.73 13.43
#